data_AF-A0ABD5WHP2-F1
#
_entry.id   AF-A0ABD5WHP2-F1
#
_cell.length_a   1.000
_cell.length_b   1.000
_cell.length_c   1.000
_cell.angle_alpha   90.00
_cell.angle_beta   90.00
_cell.angle_gamma   90.00
#
_symmetry.space_group_name_H-M   'P 1'
#
loop_
_entity.id
_entity.type
_entity.pdbx_description
1 polymer ?
#
loop_
_entity_poly.entity_id
_entity_poly.type
_entity_poly.pdbx_seq_one_letter_code
_entity_poly.pdbx_strand_id
1 'polypeptide(L)'
;MRLRTDDRGVTVQIGTVLLFAVLIVLLSTYQASVVPQQNEQVEFNHNQQVQSQLQDLRDELLRTAVTGSDGSSSVALGTQYPVRAFFVNPAPPSGTLRTTPPARVELGNAEAVGETGDYWNGDTRRFRTRGVTYDPTYHVYQNPPTTVYRNGVLYNRFDSADRVVAGQRLVQGNAISLVAVNGSLSKSSSATASVNIRAVSAATRTVTVRNEVPGDEVTLVVPTNLTATKWEDLLESELDPAGTSSDDHVSAVQPVAGRDAVRILLEPGVYELRLAKVGVGTDVSGVEPHYATDVRGDNASVPEGGTRKLVVEVRDRYNNPVSGARVNLSLNASEPNDPDDALVHRGTSADSFSDLRTDSEGRVAVQFAAGEFDGDTREESVNVSIADVPNGDFNVEAKENVTFDLQVYSLDGGPRTRTRTRTRTRTRRASRRTAPRLRPTWTATGRPRA
;
A
#
# COMPACT_ATOMS: atom_id res chain seq x y z
N MET A 1 -84.00 41.30 -53.67
CA MET A 1 -83.59 40.39 -52.57
C MET A 1 -82.37 40.98 -51.89
N ARG A 2 -82.44 41.35 -50.61
CA ARG A 2 -81.27 41.72 -49.79
C ARG A 2 -80.89 40.51 -48.96
N LEU A 3 -79.72 39.92 -49.23
CA LEU A 3 -79.09 38.94 -48.35
C LEU A 3 -78.74 39.67 -47.05
N ARG A 4 -79.36 39.27 -45.94
CA ARG A 4 -78.93 39.68 -44.60
C ARG A 4 -77.69 38.86 -44.29
N THR A 5 -76.53 39.51 -44.30
CA THR A 5 -75.28 38.94 -43.79
C THR A 5 -75.46 38.68 -42.29
N ASP A 6 -75.23 37.44 -41.88
CA ASP A 6 -75.37 37.00 -40.49
C ASP A 6 -74.01 37.10 -39.79
N ASP A 7 -73.72 38.24 -39.16
CA ASP A 7 -72.44 38.51 -38.46
C ASP A 7 -72.29 37.76 -37.12
N ARG A 8 -73.26 36.92 -36.73
CA ARG A 8 -73.28 36.23 -35.43
C ARG A 8 -72.25 35.09 -35.31
N GLY A 9 -71.78 34.54 -36.43
CA GLY A 9 -70.70 33.52 -36.44
C GLY A 9 -69.30 34.10 -36.23
N VAL A 10 -69.11 35.39 -36.51
CA VAL A 10 -67.79 36.05 -36.52
C VAL A 10 -67.26 36.25 -35.10
N THR A 11 -68.12 36.60 -34.13
CA THR A 11 -67.72 36.83 -32.74
C THR A 11 -67.25 35.54 -32.04
N VAL A 12 -67.90 34.41 -32.31
CA VAL A 12 -67.49 33.10 -31.77
C VAL A 12 -66.14 32.69 -32.35
N GLN A 13 -65.94 32.88 -33.66
CA GLN A 13 -64.67 32.59 -34.33
C GLN A 13 -63.53 33.45 -33.80
N ILE A 14 -63.74 34.77 -33.63
CA ILE A 14 -62.75 35.68 -33.04
C ILE A 14 -62.40 35.25 -31.61
N GLY A 15 -63.40 34.87 -30.81
CA GLY A 15 -63.18 34.35 -29.45
C GLY A 15 -62.36 33.06 -29.43
N THR A 16 -62.64 32.11 -30.32
CA THR A 16 -61.87 30.86 -30.43
C THR A 16 -60.43 31.10 -30.88
N VAL A 17 -60.21 31.98 -31.86
CA VAL A 17 -58.86 32.33 -32.33
C VAL A 17 -58.06 33.01 -31.22
N LEU A 18 -58.67 33.93 -30.47
CA LEU A 18 -58.02 34.57 -29.32
C LEU A 18 -57.66 33.58 -28.21
N LEU A 19 -58.59 32.68 -27.83
CA LEU A 19 -58.32 31.64 -26.83
C LEU A 19 -57.19 30.71 -27.29
N PHE A 20 -57.19 30.32 -28.56
CA PHE A 20 -56.13 29.50 -29.13
C PHE A 20 -54.79 30.25 -29.14
N ALA A 21 -54.76 31.53 -29.52
CA ALA A 21 -53.56 32.35 -29.48
C ALA A 21 -53.00 32.47 -28.05
N VAL A 22 -53.86 32.72 -27.05
CA VAL A 22 -53.46 32.76 -25.64
C VAL A 22 -52.89 31.40 -25.19
N LEU A 23 -53.53 30.29 -25.58
CA LEU A 23 -53.02 28.95 -25.29
C LEU A 23 -51.63 28.72 -25.89
N ILE A 24 -51.40 29.10 -27.15
CA ILE A 24 -50.09 28.98 -27.80
C ILE A 24 -49.03 29.84 -27.10
N VAL A 25 -49.38 31.06 -26.68
CA VAL A 25 -48.47 31.92 -25.91
C VAL A 25 -48.12 31.30 -24.56
N LEU A 26 -49.10 30.72 -23.86
CA LEU A 26 -48.87 30.02 -22.59
C LEU A 26 -47.97 28.79 -22.79
N LEU A 27 -48.24 27.97 -23.80
CA LEU A 27 -47.41 26.80 -24.13
C LEU A 27 -45.98 27.20 -24.51
N SER A 28 -45.84 28.26 -25.31
CA SER A 28 -44.52 28.78 -25.70
C SER A 28 -43.75 29.32 -24.50
N THR A 29 -44.44 30.03 -23.60
CA THR A 29 -43.85 30.54 -22.34
C THR A 29 -43.41 29.37 -21.45
N TYR A 30 -44.23 28.33 -21.35
CA TYR A 30 -43.89 27.12 -20.59
C TYR A 30 -42.66 26.40 -21.18
N GLN A 31 -42.60 26.24 -22.50
CA GLN A 31 -41.46 25.65 -23.20
C GLN A 31 -40.18 26.48 -23.02
N ALA A 32 -40.28 27.81 -22.97
CA ALA A 32 -39.14 28.71 -22.89
C ALA A 32 -38.59 28.89 -21.46
N SER A 33 -39.41 28.64 -20.43
CA SER A 33 -39.03 28.92 -19.04
C SER A 33 -39.10 27.70 -18.12
N VAL A 34 -40.20 26.96 -18.13
CA VAL A 34 -40.43 25.86 -17.19
C VAL A 34 -39.70 24.59 -17.61
N VAL A 35 -39.69 24.25 -18.90
CA VAL A 35 -38.99 23.06 -19.41
C VAL A 35 -37.48 23.13 -19.12
N PRO A 36 -36.76 24.24 -19.40
CA PRO A 36 -35.36 24.37 -19.03
C PRO A 36 -35.10 24.20 -17.54
N GLN A 37 -35.89 24.85 -16.67
CA GLN A 37 -35.73 24.74 -15.21
C GLN A 37 -35.91 23.30 -14.70
N GLN A 38 -36.91 22.58 -15.23
CA GLN A 38 -37.13 21.18 -14.89
C GLN A 38 -35.97 20.29 -15.37
N ASN A 39 -35.45 20.53 -16.58
CA ASN A 39 -34.33 19.78 -17.12
C ASN A 39 -33.03 20.07 -16.35
N GLU A 40 -32.83 21.32 -15.90
CA GLU A 40 -31.71 21.72 -15.06
C GLU A 40 -31.74 20.99 -13.71
N GLN A 41 -32.92 20.85 -13.10
CA GLN A 41 -33.06 20.06 -11.88
C GLN A 41 -32.68 18.59 -12.08
N VAL A 42 -33.04 17.99 -13.23
CA VAL A 42 -32.65 16.60 -13.58
C VAL A 42 -31.13 16.47 -13.68
N GLU A 43 -30.48 17.41 -14.37
CA GLU A 43 -29.02 17.41 -14.54
C GLU A 43 -28.26 17.68 -13.24
N PHE A 44 -28.75 18.60 -12.41
CA PHE A 44 -28.20 18.86 -11.07
C PHE A 44 -28.33 17.63 -10.15
N ASN A 45 -29.49 16.98 -10.15
CA ASN A 45 -29.69 15.74 -9.38
C ASN A 45 -28.76 14.62 -9.88
N HIS A 46 -28.61 14.48 -11.19
CA HIS A 46 -27.66 13.53 -11.77
C HIS A 46 -26.22 13.85 -11.35
N ASN A 47 -25.80 15.11 -11.34
CA ASN A 47 -24.46 15.49 -10.88
C ASN A 47 -24.21 15.08 -9.43
N GLN A 48 -25.17 15.30 -8.53
CA GLN A 48 -25.07 14.85 -7.14
C GLN A 48 -25.00 13.32 -7.02
N GLN A 49 -25.80 12.61 -7.82
CA GLN A 49 -25.76 11.15 -7.86
C GLN A 49 -24.39 10.63 -8.29
N VAL A 50 -23.79 11.21 -9.33
CA VAL A 50 -22.46 10.81 -9.81
C VAL A 50 -21.39 11.09 -8.77
N GLN A 51 -21.47 12.20 -8.03
CA GLN A 51 -20.54 12.48 -6.94
C GLN A 51 -20.59 11.39 -5.86
N SER A 52 -21.79 10.94 -5.46
CA SER A 52 -21.95 9.81 -4.54
C SER A 52 -21.37 8.52 -5.12
N GLN A 53 -21.63 8.21 -6.39
CA GLN A 53 -21.09 7.00 -7.04
C GLN A 53 -19.58 7.03 -7.20
N LEU A 54 -18.97 8.22 -7.31
CA LEU A 54 -17.52 8.39 -7.31
C LEU A 54 -16.92 8.29 -5.91
N GLN A 55 -17.67 8.60 -4.85
CA GLN A 55 -17.29 8.22 -3.48
C GLN A 55 -17.28 6.70 -3.34
N ASP A 56 -18.33 6.00 -3.83
CA ASP A 56 -18.38 4.53 -3.81
C ASP A 56 -17.22 3.92 -4.62
N LEU A 57 -16.90 4.47 -5.80
CA LEU A 57 -15.74 4.06 -6.59
C LEU A 57 -14.43 4.24 -5.82
N ARG A 58 -14.25 5.37 -5.13
CA ARG A 58 -13.08 5.64 -4.29
C ARG A 58 -12.98 4.62 -3.14
N ASP A 59 -14.08 4.36 -2.45
CA ASP A 59 -14.08 3.46 -1.31
C ASP A 59 -13.82 2.01 -1.75
N GLU A 60 -14.33 1.59 -2.93
CA GLU A 60 -14.03 0.29 -3.53
C GLU A 60 -12.56 0.18 -3.97
N LEU A 61 -11.96 1.26 -4.50
CA LEU A 61 -10.52 1.31 -4.80
C LEU A 61 -9.68 1.10 -3.55
N LEU A 62 -10.01 1.79 -2.46
CA LEU A 62 -9.31 1.67 -1.18
C LEU A 62 -9.52 0.29 -0.56
N ARG A 63 -10.73 -0.26 -0.64
CA ARG A 63 -11.04 -1.62 -0.19
C ARG A 63 -10.22 -2.65 -0.96
N THR A 64 -10.23 -2.59 -2.29
CA THR A 64 -9.47 -3.51 -3.16
C THR A 64 -7.96 -3.45 -2.86
N ALA A 65 -7.45 -2.25 -2.59
CA ALA A 65 -6.05 -2.05 -2.23
C ALA A 65 -5.62 -2.77 -0.94
N VAL A 66 -6.54 -2.93 0.02
CA VAL A 66 -6.26 -3.56 1.32
C VAL A 66 -6.61 -5.06 1.29
N THR A 67 -7.74 -5.43 0.71
CA THR A 67 -8.23 -6.83 0.73
C THR A 67 -7.59 -7.71 -0.33
N GLY A 68 -7.05 -7.12 -1.40
CA GLY A 68 -6.56 -7.86 -2.57
C GLY A 68 -7.65 -8.56 -3.37
N SER A 69 -8.93 -8.27 -3.08
CA SER A 69 -10.07 -8.84 -3.81
C SER A 69 -10.51 -7.88 -4.91
N ASP A 70 -10.68 -8.39 -6.13
CA ASP A 70 -11.22 -7.62 -7.26
C ASP A 70 -12.64 -7.11 -6.97
N GLY A 71 -12.98 -5.98 -7.59
CA GLY A 71 -14.19 -5.22 -7.31
C GLY A 71 -14.80 -4.56 -8.54
N SER A 72 -15.97 -3.95 -8.35
CA SER A 72 -16.57 -3.11 -9.40
C SER A 72 -17.47 -2.03 -8.80
N SER A 73 -17.56 -0.89 -9.48
CA SER A 73 -18.46 0.21 -9.12
C SER A 73 -19.23 0.69 -10.35
N SER A 74 -20.45 1.17 -10.14
CA SER A 74 -21.34 1.65 -11.22
C SER A 74 -21.47 3.17 -11.16
N VAL A 75 -21.22 3.83 -12.29
CA VAL A 75 -21.32 5.29 -12.42
C VAL A 75 -22.29 5.64 -13.54
N ALA A 76 -23.32 6.42 -13.23
CA ALA A 76 -24.26 6.96 -14.21
C ALA A 76 -23.54 8.02 -15.05
N LEU A 77 -23.13 7.69 -16.28
CA LEU A 77 -22.39 8.66 -17.11
C LEU A 77 -23.31 9.70 -17.73
N GLY A 78 -24.61 9.46 -17.78
CA GLY A 78 -25.60 10.41 -18.22
C GLY A 78 -26.98 10.06 -17.72
N THR A 79 -27.96 10.89 -18.08
CA THR A 79 -29.34 10.77 -17.63
C THR A 79 -30.32 11.03 -18.76
N GLN A 80 -31.60 10.77 -18.52
CA GLN A 80 -32.68 10.96 -19.48
C GLN A 80 -33.68 11.99 -18.94
N TYR A 81 -34.14 12.87 -19.82
CA TYR A 81 -35.21 13.79 -19.44
C TYR A 81 -36.57 13.06 -19.40
N PRO A 82 -37.47 13.47 -18.50
CA PRO A 82 -38.83 12.94 -18.47
C PRO A 82 -39.54 13.15 -19.81
N VAL A 83 -40.35 12.15 -20.22
CA VAL A 83 -41.16 12.23 -21.44
C VAL A 83 -42.21 13.33 -21.31
N ARG A 84 -42.44 14.08 -22.39
CA ARG A 84 -43.39 15.21 -22.44
C ARG A 84 -44.30 15.06 -23.66
N ALA A 85 -45.61 15.34 -23.48
CA ALA A 85 -46.60 15.15 -24.55
C ALA A 85 -46.62 16.30 -25.58
N PHE A 86 -46.54 17.55 -25.12
CA PHE A 86 -46.64 18.76 -25.96
C PHE A 86 -45.33 19.55 -26.07
N PHE A 87 -44.26 19.08 -25.43
CA PHE A 87 -43.01 19.82 -25.26
C PHE A 87 -41.83 18.98 -25.73
N VAL A 88 -40.76 19.67 -26.13
CA VAL A 88 -39.56 19.04 -26.67
C VAL A 88 -38.43 19.17 -25.66
N ASN A 89 -37.70 18.08 -25.44
CA ASN A 89 -36.46 18.04 -24.68
C ASN A 89 -35.25 18.06 -25.63
N PRO A 90 -34.09 18.55 -25.18
CA PRO A 90 -32.83 18.31 -25.89
C PRO A 90 -32.48 16.81 -25.86
N ALA A 91 -31.41 16.45 -26.57
CA ALA A 91 -30.86 15.11 -26.51
C ALA A 91 -30.49 14.73 -25.06
N PRO A 92 -30.53 13.44 -24.67
CA PRO A 92 -30.13 13.04 -23.33
C PRO A 92 -28.68 13.46 -23.04
N PRO A 93 -28.41 14.11 -21.89
CA PRO A 93 -27.07 14.49 -21.53
C PRO A 93 -26.19 13.26 -21.33
N SER A 94 -24.91 13.41 -21.68
CA SER A 94 -23.88 12.40 -21.49
C SER A 94 -22.77 12.92 -20.57
N GLY A 95 -21.77 12.07 -20.35
CA GLY A 95 -20.61 12.39 -19.56
C GLY A 95 -19.49 11.41 -19.85
N THR A 96 -18.27 11.81 -19.51
CA THR A 96 -17.06 11.05 -19.77
C THR A 96 -16.33 10.73 -18.48
N LEU A 97 -16.13 9.44 -18.22
CA LEU A 97 -15.28 8.95 -17.13
C LEU A 97 -13.96 8.46 -17.71
N ARG A 98 -12.85 9.07 -17.29
CA ARG A 98 -11.52 8.75 -17.81
C ARG A 98 -10.45 8.73 -16.72
N THR A 99 -9.41 7.91 -16.91
CA THR A 99 -8.17 8.01 -16.14
C THR A 99 -7.32 9.17 -16.65
N THR A 100 -6.65 9.90 -15.76
CA THR A 100 -5.72 10.96 -16.16
C THR A 100 -4.42 10.39 -16.73
N PRO A 101 -3.58 11.23 -17.37
CA PRO A 101 -2.18 10.89 -17.63
C PRO A 101 -1.46 10.43 -16.34
N PRO A 102 -0.45 9.55 -16.45
CA PRO A 102 0.28 9.05 -15.30
C PRO A 102 1.14 10.16 -14.68
N ALA A 103 1.11 10.25 -13.36
CA ALA A 103 1.95 11.12 -12.55
C ALA A 103 2.77 10.29 -11.55
N ARG A 104 3.66 10.95 -10.79
CA ARG A 104 4.55 10.29 -9.83
C ARG A 104 4.32 10.82 -8.43
N VAL A 105 4.10 9.90 -7.50
CA VAL A 105 4.28 10.12 -6.06
C VAL A 105 5.74 9.83 -5.73
N GLU A 106 6.36 10.65 -4.90
CA GLU A 106 7.75 10.50 -4.48
C GLU A 106 7.81 10.48 -2.97
N LEU A 107 8.49 9.49 -2.40
CA LEU A 107 8.75 9.35 -0.97
C LEU A 107 10.27 9.36 -0.77
N GLY A 108 10.80 10.34 -0.04
CA GLY A 108 12.23 10.47 0.22
C GLY A 108 12.56 10.58 1.69
N ASN A 109 13.83 10.31 2.03
CA ASN A 109 14.34 10.29 3.40
C ASN A 109 13.61 9.25 4.28
N ALA A 110 13.27 8.09 3.71
CA ALA A 110 12.60 6.99 4.41
C ALA A 110 13.53 5.76 4.46
N GLU A 111 14.10 5.52 5.64
CA GLU A 111 15.01 4.41 5.95
C GLU A 111 14.31 3.38 6.85
N ALA A 112 14.39 2.09 6.53
CA ALA A 112 13.78 1.04 7.37
C ALA A 112 14.51 0.88 8.71
N VAL A 113 13.74 0.48 9.73
CA VAL A 113 14.26 0.16 11.07
C VAL A 113 14.62 -1.34 11.21
N GLY A 114 14.50 -2.13 10.14
CA GLY A 114 14.77 -3.58 10.14
C GLY A 114 15.18 -4.12 8.77
N GLU A 115 14.93 -5.42 8.53
CA GLU A 115 15.45 -6.26 7.43
C GLU A 115 15.11 -5.83 5.99
N THR A 116 14.50 -4.67 5.78
CA THR A 116 14.22 -4.12 4.46
C THR A 116 15.11 -2.92 4.13
N GLY A 117 16.23 -2.75 4.86
CA GLY A 117 17.16 -1.62 4.74
C GLY A 117 17.75 -1.44 3.34
N ASP A 118 18.03 -2.54 2.61
CA ASP A 118 18.62 -2.46 1.26
C ASP A 118 17.69 -1.80 0.23
N TYR A 119 16.37 -1.89 0.45
CA TYR A 119 15.39 -1.19 -0.37
C TYR A 119 14.81 0.07 0.29
N TRP A 120 14.82 0.19 1.61
CA TRP A 120 14.41 1.39 2.33
C TRP A 120 15.65 1.97 2.99
N ASN A 121 16.49 2.61 2.19
CA ASN A 121 17.80 3.15 2.56
C ASN A 121 17.81 4.69 2.60
N GLY A 122 16.64 5.34 2.60
CA GLY A 122 16.51 6.80 2.53
C GLY A 122 16.42 7.40 1.13
N ASP A 123 16.86 6.69 0.09
CA ASP A 123 16.74 7.14 -1.30
C ASP A 123 15.29 7.45 -1.70
N THR A 124 15.12 8.43 -2.59
CA THR A 124 13.79 8.78 -3.10
C THR A 124 13.17 7.64 -3.91
N ARG A 125 12.09 7.05 -3.38
CA ARG A 125 11.24 6.05 -4.04
C ARG A 125 10.13 6.73 -4.83
N ARG A 126 9.86 6.21 -6.04
CA ARG A 126 8.91 6.83 -7.00
C ARG A 126 7.85 5.84 -7.45
N PHE A 127 6.58 6.23 -7.31
CA PHE A 127 5.42 5.41 -7.64
C PHE A 127 4.57 6.07 -8.71
N ARG A 128 4.30 5.36 -9.81
CA ARG A 128 3.41 5.86 -10.86
C ARG A 128 1.96 5.68 -10.44
N THR A 129 1.15 6.71 -10.59
CA THR A 129 -0.28 6.70 -10.27
C THR A 129 -1.08 7.54 -11.27
N ARG A 130 -2.38 7.32 -11.34
CA ARG A 130 -3.34 8.08 -12.15
C ARG A 130 -4.46 8.59 -11.26
N GLY A 131 -5.15 9.63 -11.69
CA GLY A 131 -6.46 9.99 -11.17
C GLY A 131 -7.58 9.45 -12.04
N VAL A 132 -8.82 9.60 -11.58
CA VAL A 132 -10.04 9.36 -12.36
C VAL A 132 -10.83 10.66 -12.39
N THR A 133 -11.29 11.07 -13.58
CA THR A 133 -12.07 12.30 -13.77
C THR A 133 -13.39 11.98 -14.44
N TYR A 134 -14.47 12.56 -13.92
CA TYR A 134 -15.77 12.59 -14.55
C TYR A 134 -16.10 14.00 -15.04
N ASP A 135 -16.46 14.09 -16.31
CA ASP A 135 -16.67 15.33 -17.06
C ASP A 135 -18.06 15.27 -17.71
N PRO A 136 -19.09 15.94 -17.15
CA PRO A 136 -20.44 15.91 -17.67
C PRO A 136 -20.63 16.89 -18.84
N THR A 137 -21.40 16.47 -19.85
CA THR A 137 -21.84 17.31 -20.98
C THR A 137 -23.33 17.60 -20.86
N TYR A 138 -23.68 18.44 -19.88
CA TYR A 138 -25.05 18.88 -19.63
C TYR A 138 -25.50 19.99 -20.59
N HIS A 139 -26.81 20.13 -20.78
CA HIS A 139 -27.37 21.10 -21.70
C HIS A 139 -27.90 22.37 -21.03
N VAL A 140 -28.36 22.28 -19.78
CA VAL A 140 -29.08 23.38 -19.10
C VAL A 140 -28.52 23.72 -17.72
N TYR A 141 -27.96 22.75 -16.99
CA TYR A 141 -27.23 22.99 -15.76
C TYR A 141 -25.91 23.67 -16.07
N GLN A 142 -25.81 24.93 -15.64
CA GLN A 142 -24.68 25.79 -15.96
C GLN A 142 -23.48 25.50 -15.07
N ASN A 143 -22.28 25.51 -15.67
CA ASN A 143 -20.99 25.35 -14.99
C ASN A 143 -20.90 24.09 -14.11
N PRO A 144 -21.25 22.89 -14.63
CA PRO A 144 -21.09 21.68 -13.83
C PRO A 144 -19.61 21.41 -13.54
N PRO A 145 -19.27 20.90 -12.34
CA PRO A 145 -17.89 20.63 -12.02
C PRO A 145 -17.38 19.40 -12.76
N THR A 146 -16.07 19.37 -13.00
CA THR A 146 -15.37 18.11 -13.22
C THR A 146 -15.09 17.47 -11.87
N THR A 147 -15.62 16.26 -11.62
CA THR A 147 -15.32 15.54 -10.38
C THR A 147 -14.05 14.72 -10.55
N VAL A 148 -13.10 14.87 -9.63
CA VAL A 148 -11.75 14.31 -9.72
C VAL A 148 -11.43 13.47 -8.48
N TYR A 149 -11.11 12.20 -8.70
CA TYR A 149 -10.42 11.37 -7.71
C TYR A 149 -8.92 11.37 -7.99
N ARG A 150 -8.11 11.67 -6.99
CA ARG A 150 -6.65 11.58 -7.08
C ARG A 150 -6.02 11.42 -5.69
N ASN A 151 -5.13 10.43 -5.54
CA ASN A 151 -4.35 10.16 -4.32
C ASN A 151 -5.18 10.17 -3.04
N GLY A 152 -6.33 9.47 -3.06
CA GLY A 152 -7.23 9.36 -1.91
C GLY A 152 -8.19 10.54 -1.72
N VAL A 153 -8.04 11.65 -2.44
CA VAL A 153 -8.95 12.81 -2.36
C VAL A 153 -9.98 12.76 -3.49
N LEU A 154 -11.24 13.06 -3.18
CA LEU A 154 -12.29 13.29 -4.16
C LEU A 154 -12.73 14.75 -4.07
N TYR A 155 -12.74 15.48 -5.18
CA TYR A 155 -13.13 16.90 -5.20
C TYR A 155 -13.80 17.29 -6.51
N ASN A 156 -14.58 18.35 -6.47
CA ASN A 156 -15.22 18.99 -7.61
C ASN A 156 -14.37 20.19 -8.03
N ARG A 157 -13.98 20.23 -9.30
CA ARG A 157 -13.29 21.35 -9.92
C ARG A 157 -14.27 22.22 -10.68
N PHE A 158 -14.40 23.47 -10.24
CA PHE A 158 -15.06 24.53 -10.98
C PHE A 158 -14.01 25.50 -11.52
N ASP A 159 -14.40 26.34 -12.47
CA ASP A 159 -13.51 27.39 -13.00
C ASP A 159 -13.10 28.41 -11.93
N SER A 160 -13.95 28.61 -10.91
CA SER A 160 -13.72 29.59 -9.84
C SER A 160 -12.99 29.03 -8.62
N ALA A 161 -13.27 27.77 -8.24
CA ALA A 161 -12.71 27.15 -7.04
C ALA A 161 -12.88 25.63 -7.04
N ASP A 162 -11.95 24.94 -6.37
CA ASP A 162 -12.09 23.52 -6.05
C ASP A 162 -12.85 23.31 -4.73
N ARG A 163 -13.74 22.32 -4.70
CA ARG A 163 -14.48 21.91 -3.50
C ARG A 163 -14.25 20.44 -3.19
N VAL A 164 -13.70 20.16 -2.01
CA VAL A 164 -13.49 18.80 -1.50
C VAL A 164 -14.84 18.12 -1.26
N VAL A 165 -14.97 16.89 -1.74
CA VAL A 165 -16.13 16.00 -1.57
C VAL A 165 -15.80 14.90 -0.56
N ALA A 166 -14.58 14.36 -0.59
CA ALA A 166 -14.06 13.45 0.43
C ALA A 166 -12.56 13.72 0.65
N GLY A 167 -12.15 13.76 1.92
CA GLY A 167 -10.79 14.13 2.34
C GLY A 167 -9.71 13.12 1.98
N GLN A 168 -8.47 13.43 2.35
CA GLN A 168 -7.30 12.57 2.09
C GLN A 168 -7.30 11.31 2.98
N ARG A 169 -6.61 10.26 2.53
CA ARG A 169 -6.39 8.99 3.26
C ARG A 169 -4.92 8.55 3.23
N LEU A 170 -4.04 9.48 2.85
CA LEU A 170 -2.63 9.27 2.61
C LEU A 170 -1.81 9.32 3.90
N VAL A 171 -2.11 10.27 4.79
CA VAL A 171 -1.44 10.45 6.09
C VAL A 171 -2.51 10.39 7.17
N GLN A 172 -2.34 9.52 8.15
CA GLN A 172 -3.21 9.39 9.32
C GLN A 172 -2.36 9.03 10.53
N GLY A 173 -2.09 10.01 11.40
CA GLY A 173 -1.05 9.88 12.41
C GLY A 173 0.27 9.48 11.76
N ASN A 174 0.94 8.49 12.34
CA ASN A 174 2.20 7.97 11.82
C ASN A 174 2.03 6.96 10.66
N ALA A 175 0.82 6.72 10.17
CA ALA A 175 0.57 5.78 9.08
C ALA A 175 0.48 6.50 7.72
N ILE A 176 1.30 6.06 6.76
CA ILE A 176 1.31 6.55 5.38
C ILE A 176 0.76 5.47 4.45
N SER A 177 -0.44 5.71 3.91
CA SER A 177 -1.16 4.76 3.06
C SER A 177 -1.25 5.24 1.61
N LEU A 178 -0.38 4.71 0.74
CA LEU A 178 -0.34 5.07 -0.67
C LEU A 178 -1.06 4.02 -1.53
N VAL A 179 -2.14 4.43 -2.18
CA VAL A 179 -2.84 3.61 -3.19
C VAL A 179 -2.55 4.17 -4.59
N ALA A 180 -1.71 3.47 -5.34
CA ALA A 180 -1.38 3.82 -6.72
C ALA A 180 -2.41 3.25 -7.71
N VAL A 181 -2.99 4.10 -8.55
CA VAL A 181 -3.92 3.68 -9.59
C VAL A 181 -3.20 3.46 -10.92
N ASN A 182 -3.46 2.33 -11.55
CA ASN A 182 -2.92 1.95 -12.85
C ASN A 182 -4.03 1.56 -13.84
N GLY A 183 -3.70 1.52 -15.12
CA GLY A 183 -4.63 1.20 -16.20
C GLY A 183 -5.16 2.42 -16.95
N SER A 184 -5.99 2.14 -17.94
CA SER A 184 -6.60 3.07 -18.88
C SER A 184 -8.11 2.89 -18.84
N LEU A 185 -8.82 3.95 -18.46
CA LEU A 185 -10.27 4.06 -18.57
C LEU A 185 -10.60 5.25 -19.45
N SER A 186 -11.50 5.06 -20.41
CA SER A 186 -12.14 6.14 -21.16
C SER A 186 -13.50 5.63 -21.61
N LYS A 187 -14.56 6.10 -20.95
CA LYS A 187 -15.94 5.75 -21.26
C LYS A 187 -16.77 7.02 -21.36
N SER A 188 -17.51 7.16 -22.45
CA SER A 188 -18.49 8.22 -22.65
C SER A 188 -19.84 7.60 -22.96
N SER A 189 -20.89 7.98 -22.25
CA SER A 189 -22.22 7.40 -22.40
C SER A 189 -23.30 8.33 -21.84
N SER A 190 -24.54 8.14 -22.29
CA SER A 190 -25.76 8.70 -21.66
C SER A 190 -26.42 7.73 -20.67
N ALA A 191 -25.76 6.59 -20.40
CA ALA A 191 -26.23 5.54 -19.51
C ALA A 191 -25.17 5.20 -18.44
N THR A 192 -25.51 4.26 -17.55
CA THR A 192 -24.59 3.76 -16.51
C THR A 192 -23.46 2.92 -17.10
N ALA A 193 -22.24 3.17 -16.63
CA ALA A 193 -21.06 2.37 -16.91
C ALA A 193 -20.58 1.66 -15.64
N SER A 194 -20.28 0.36 -15.77
CA SER A 194 -19.55 -0.38 -14.76
C SER A 194 -18.04 -0.16 -14.92
N VAL A 195 -17.35 0.07 -13.81
CA VAL A 195 -15.91 0.26 -13.68
C VAL A 195 -15.36 -0.93 -12.90
N ASN A 196 -14.59 -1.78 -13.57
CA ASN A 196 -13.91 -2.90 -12.94
C ASN A 196 -12.63 -2.41 -12.26
N ILE A 197 -12.42 -2.88 -11.03
CA ILE A 197 -11.25 -2.60 -10.22
C ILE A 197 -10.55 -3.93 -9.94
N ARG A 198 -9.23 -3.95 -10.09
CA ARG A 198 -8.42 -5.15 -9.89
C ARG A 198 -7.34 -4.92 -8.85
N ALA A 199 -7.15 -5.87 -7.96
CA ALA A 199 -5.98 -5.87 -7.08
C ALA A 199 -4.75 -6.26 -7.91
N VAL A 200 -3.74 -5.38 -7.92
CA VAL A 200 -2.46 -5.67 -8.61
C VAL A 200 -1.36 -5.96 -7.59
N SER A 201 -1.34 -5.20 -6.51
CA SER A 201 -0.46 -5.38 -5.36
C SER A 201 -1.20 -4.87 -4.14
N ALA A 202 -1.69 -5.79 -3.31
CA ALA A 202 -2.48 -5.46 -2.13
C ALA A 202 -1.58 -5.22 -0.92
N ALA A 203 -1.85 -4.16 -0.15
CA ALA A 203 -1.10 -3.71 1.02
C ALA A 203 -1.17 -4.71 2.19
N THR A 204 -0.57 -5.87 2.01
CA THR A 204 -0.54 -6.99 2.98
C THR A 204 0.67 -6.92 3.90
N ARG A 205 1.61 -6.02 3.62
CA ARG A 205 2.80 -5.76 4.41
C ARG A 205 2.91 -4.29 4.78
N THR A 206 3.42 -4.06 5.97
CA THR A 206 3.80 -2.74 6.47
C THR A 206 5.33 -2.67 6.52
N VAL A 207 5.92 -1.52 6.20
CA VAL A 207 7.32 -1.22 6.53
C VAL A 207 7.34 -0.15 7.59
N THR A 208 8.12 -0.36 8.64
CA THR A 208 8.44 0.68 9.60
C THR A 208 9.68 1.42 9.13
N VAL A 209 9.53 2.72 8.87
CA VAL A 209 10.61 3.59 8.42
C VAL A 209 10.84 4.74 9.40
N ARG A 210 12.03 5.31 9.37
CA ARG A 210 12.41 6.56 10.03
C ARG A 210 13.10 7.49 9.04
N ASN A 211 13.34 8.73 9.44
CA ASN A 211 14.22 9.62 8.70
C ASN A 211 15.66 9.04 8.65
N GLU A 212 16.27 9.08 7.47
CA GLU A 212 17.64 8.61 7.21
C GLU A 212 18.63 9.53 7.93
N VAL A 213 18.52 10.83 7.67
CA VAL A 213 19.34 11.85 8.33
C VAL A 213 18.65 12.30 9.62
N PRO A 214 19.28 12.15 10.80
CA PRO A 214 18.70 12.59 12.07
C PRO A 214 18.34 14.08 12.05
N GLY A 215 17.06 14.38 12.28
CA GLY A 215 16.54 15.75 12.28
C GLY A 215 16.01 16.25 10.95
N ASP A 216 16.21 15.50 9.85
CA ASP A 216 15.60 15.82 8.56
C ASP A 216 14.21 15.19 8.43
N GLU A 217 13.33 15.88 7.69
CA GLU A 217 11.93 15.50 7.49
C GLU A 217 11.78 14.36 6.47
N VAL A 218 10.82 13.45 6.69
CA VAL A 218 10.38 12.51 5.65
C VAL A 218 9.55 13.30 4.65
N THR A 219 9.84 13.18 3.36
CA THR A 219 9.18 14.01 2.33
C THR A 219 8.28 13.20 1.43
N LEU A 220 7.05 13.69 1.22
CA LEU A 220 6.05 13.07 0.37
C LEU A 220 5.58 14.06 -0.70
N VAL A 221 5.97 13.83 -1.95
CA VAL A 221 5.51 14.63 -3.10
C VAL A 221 4.30 13.96 -3.73
N VAL A 222 3.16 14.64 -3.71
CA VAL A 222 1.87 14.11 -4.17
C VAL A 222 1.38 14.90 -5.37
N PRO A 223 1.18 14.25 -6.54
CA PRO A 223 0.66 14.95 -7.72
C PRO A 223 -0.79 15.34 -7.49
N THR A 224 -1.17 16.58 -7.74
CA THR A 224 -2.51 17.09 -7.47
C THR A 224 -2.73 18.42 -8.18
N ASN A 225 -3.98 18.75 -8.48
CA ASN A 225 -4.33 20.08 -8.99
C ASN A 225 -4.86 21.00 -7.90
N LEU A 226 -5.06 20.48 -6.68
CA LEU A 226 -5.39 21.31 -5.53
C LEU A 226 -4.17 22.14 -5.12
N THR A 227 -4.40 23.35 -4.62
CA THR A 227 -3.34 24.22 -4.10
C THR A 227 -2.74 23.65 -2.82
N ALA A 228 -1.55 24.12 -2.43
CA ALA A 228 -0.92 23.77 -1.16
C ALA A 228 -1.84 24.10 0.03
N THR A 229 -2.46 25.29 0.04
CA THR A 229 -3.42 25.69 1.07
C THR A 229 -4.61 24.75 1.17
N LYS A 230 -5.13 24.24 0.05
CA LYS A 230 -6.21 23.24 0.07
C LYS A 230 -5.74 21.90 0.66
N TRP A 231 -4.47 21.56 0.52
CA TRP A 231 -3.89 20.39 1.17
C TRP A 231 -3.59 20.62 2.65
N GLU A 232 -3.21 21.82 3.06
CA GLU A 232 -3.14 22.22 4.48
C GLU A 232 -4.52 22.03 5.13
N ASP A 233 -5.59 22.52 4.52
CA ASP A 233 -6.97 22.31 5.00
C ASP A 233 -7.31 20.81 5.13
N LEU A 234 -6.82 19.96 4.21
CA LEU A 234 -7.07 18.51 4.22
C LEU A 234 -6.26 17.76 5.30
N LEU A 235 -5.18 18.37 5.78
CA LEU A 235 -4.24 17.83 6.75
C LEU A 235 -4.31 18.60 8.07
N GLU A 236 -5.34 19.41 8.30
CA GLU A 236 -5.48 20.25 9.50
C GLU A 236 -5.35 19.43 10.79
N SER A 237 -5.88 18.20 10.81
CA SER A 237 -5.80 17.28 11.94
C SER A 237 -4.47 16.53 12.06
N GLU A 238 -3.51 16.82 11.20
CA GLU A 238 -2.18 16.20 11.17
C GLU A 238 -1.07 17.27 11.21
N LEU A 239 -1.43 18.56 11.12
CA LEU A 239 -0.51 19.68 11.00
C LEU A 239 0.02 20.09 12.37
N ASP A 240 1.35 20.05 12.52
CA ASP A 240 2.07 20.56 13.67
C ASP A 240 3.31 21.36 13.25
N PRO A 241 3.14 22.61 12.81
CA PRO A 241 4.27 23.44 12.42
C PRO A 241 5.21 23.79 13.59
N ALA A 242 4.82 23.51 14.83
CA ALA A 242 5.59 23.84 16.02
C ALA A 242 6.29 22.63 16.66
N GLY A 243 6.00 21.40 16.23
CA GLY A 243 6.53 20.16 16.83
C GLY A 243 6.16 20.02 18.31
N THR A 244 4.92 20.35 18.66
CA THR A 244 4.41 20.38 20.03
C THR A 244 3.40 19.27 20.36
N SER A 245 2.86 18.61 19.34
CA SER A 245 1.90 17.53 19.42
C SER A 245 2.60 16.18 19.23
N SER A 246 2.16 15.15 19.96
CA SER A 246 2.65 13.79 19.75
C SER A 246 1.86 13.02 18.69
N ASP A 247 0.70 13.54 18.31
CA ASP A 247 -0.31 12.83 17.53
C ASP A 247 -0.45 13.39 16.11
N ASP A 248 0.13 14.56 15.87
CA ASP A 248 0.21 15.26 14.59
C ASP A 248 1.64 15.13 14.06
N HIS A 249 1.82 14.97 12.74
CA HIS A 249 3.13 14.61 12.18
C HIS A 249 3.50 15.35 10.89
N VAL A 250 2.67 16.28 10.42
CA VAL A 250 2.93 17.10 9.23
C VAL A 250 3.46 18.46 9.68
N SER A 251 4.73 18.75 9.40
CA SER A 251 5.33 20.04 9.74
C SER A 251 4.87 21.15 8.78
N ALA A 252 4.75 20.84 7.49
CA ALA A 252 4.34 21.81 6.46
C ALA A 252 3.85 21.17 5.16
N VAL A 253 3.09 21.95 4.38
CA VAL A 253 2.70 21.62 3.01
C VAL A 253 3.15 22.73 2.07
N GLN A 254 3.87 22.37 1.02
CA GLN A 254 4.47 23.34 0.11
C GLN A 254 4.09 23.06 -1.36
N PRO A 255 3.93 24.09 -2.20
CA PRO A 255 3.78 23.88 -3.63
C PRO A 255 5.11 23.40 -4.25
N VAL A 256 5.03 22.57 -5.29
CA VAL A 256 6.21 22.15 -6.05
C VAL A 256 6.34 22.99 -7.31
N ALA A 257 7.41 23.80 -7.39
CA ALA A 257 7.64 24.69 -8.53
C ALA A 257 7.62 23.93 -9.87
N GLY A 258 6.83 24.45 -10.84
CA GLY A 258 6.72 23.90 -12.19
C GLY A 258 5.99 22.55 -12.30
N ARG A 259 5.30 22.09 -11.25
CA ARG A 259 4.57 20.82 -11.22
C ARG A 259 3.20 20.97 -10.54
N ASP A 260 2.20 20.29 -11.07
CA ASP A 260 0.92 20.06 -10.39
C ASP A 260 1.11 19.02 -9.27
N ALA A 261 1.74 19.46 -8.18
CA ALA A 261 2.04 18.64 -7.01
C ALA A 261 2.23 19.49 -5.76
N VAL A 262 1.97 18.87 -4.60
CA VAL A 262 2.34 19.39 -3.28
C VAL A 262 3.43 18.53 -2.66
N ARG A 263 4.29 19.13 -1.86
CA ARG A 263 5.25 18.45 -0.98
C ARG A 263 4.71 18.53 0.44
N ILE A 264 4.45 17.38 1.03
CA ILE A 264 4.11 17.22 2.44
C ILE A 264 5.40 16.89 3.16
N LEU A 265 5.73 17.68 4.18
CA LEU A 265 6.88 17.51 5.04
C LEU A 265 6.39 16.88 6.34
N LEU A 266 6.97 15.74 6.69
CA LEU A 266 6.64 15.02 7.92
C LEU A 266 7.75 15.21 8.93
N GLU A 267 7.38 15.35 10.20
CA GLU A 267 8.34 15.52 11.28
C GLU A 267 9.33 14.35 11.37
N PRO A 268 10.56 14.55 11.87
CA PRO A 268 11.46 13.44 12.16
C PRO A 268 10.82 12.45 13.12
N GLY A 269 10.74 11.17 12.75
CA GLY A 269 9.96 10.19 13.51
C GLY A 269 9.91 8.82 12.86
N VAL A 270 9.07 7.94 13.43
CA VAL A 270 8.87 6.57 12.95
C VAL A 270 7.49 6.44 12.32
N TYR A 271 7.44 5.99 11.07
CA TYR A 271 6.24 5.90 10.25
C TYR A 271 5.96 4.47 9.78
N GLU A 272 4.68 4.12 9.67
CA GLU A 272 4.21 2.88 9.04
C GLU A 272 3.83 3.12 7.58
N LEU A 273 4.57 2.52 6.64
CA LEU A 273 4.26 2.59 5.22
C LEU A 273 3.39 1.40 4.80
N ARG A 274 2.25 1.71 4.20
CA ARG A 274 1.37 0.74 3.52
C ARG A 274 1.17 1.18 2.08
N LEU A 275 1.65 0.38 1.14
CA LEU A 275 1.62 0.74 -0.28
C LEU A 275 0.82 -0.31 -1.04
N ALA A 276 0.01 0.14 -1.97
CA ALA A 276 -0.79 -0.72 -2.83
C ALA A 276 -0.81 -0.22 -4.27
N LYS A 277 -1.09 -1.14 -5.19
CA LYS A 277 -1.38 -0.86 -6.58
C LYS A 277 -2.71 -1.49 -6.97
N VAL A 278 -3.60 -0.67 -7.52
CA VAL A 278 -4.91 -1.09 -8.03
C VAL A 278 -5.05 -0.75 -9.51
N GLY A 279 -5.68 -1.64 -10.26
CA GLY A 279 -5.94 -1.49 -11.69
C GLY A 279 -7.36 -1.02 -11.95
N VAL A 280 -7.53 -0.06 -12.86
CA VAL A 280 -8.83 0.44 -13.33
C VAL A 280 -8.89 0.36 -14.85
N GLY A 281 -9.95 -0.25 -15.37
CA GLY A 281 -10.18 -0.35 -16.81
C GLY A 281 -9.26 -1.38 -17.49
N THR A 282 -8.56 -0.95 -18.53
CA THR A 282 -7.68 -1.77 -19.39
C THR A 282 -6.21 -1.41 -19.16
N ASP A 283 -5.27 -2.04 -19.88
CA ASP A 283 -3.82 -1.75 -19.78
C ASP A 283 -3.26 -1.77 -18.36
N VAL A 284 -3.80 -2.64 -17.51
CA VAL A 284 -3.32 -2.83 -16.14
C VAL A 284 -2.02 -3.63 -16.18
N SER A 285 -0.93 -2.97 -15.87
CA SER A 285 0.40 -3.58 -15.71
C SER A 285 0.51 -4.28 -14.35
N GLY A 286 1.11 -5.47 -14.34
CA GLY A 286 1.42 -6.22 -13.12
C GLY A 286 2.49 -5.57 -12.24
N VAL A 287 3.01 -6.36 -11.31
CA VAL A 287 4.20 -6.06 -10.51
C VAL A 287 5.24 -7.14 -10.73
N GLU A 288 6.50 -6.77 -10.55
CA GLU A 288 7.64 -7.67 -10.70
C GLU A 288 8.35 -7.79 -9.35
N PRO A 289 9.06 -8.91 -9.09
CA PRO A 289 10.02 -9.00 -8.00
C PRO A 289 10.94 -7.78 -7.98
N HIS A 290 11.13 -7.17 -6.82
CA HIS A 290 11.88 -5.92 -6.72
C HIS A 290 13.00 -5.95 -5.69
N TYR A 291 12.79 -6.65 -4.59
CA TYR A 291 13.82 -6.89 -3.58
C TYR A 291 13.47 -8.15 -2.78
N ALA A 292 14.47 -8.69 -2.10
CA ALA A 292 14.30 -9.79 -1.15
C ALA A 292 14.57 -9.29 0.26
N THR A 293 14.03 -10.01 1.25
CA THR A 293 14.26 -9.74 2.68
C THR A 293 14.18 -11.06 3.42
N ASP A 294 14.97 -11.22 4.48
CA ASP A 294 14.82 -12.37 5.35
C ASP A 294 13.60 -12.19 6.28
N VAL A 295 12.95 -13.31 6.58
CA VAL A 295 11.81 -13.37 7.51
C VAL A 295 12.16 -14.18 8.75
N ARG A 296 13.09 -15.12 8.59
CA ARG A 296 13.54 -16.02 9.63
C ARG A 296 14.83 -16.69 9.21
N GLY A 297 15.73 -16.85 10.17
CA GLY A 297 16.88 -17.71 9.99
C GLY A 297 18.19 -16.98 10.17
N ASP A 298 18.15 -15.66 9.95
CA ASP A 298 19.31 -14.81 10.05
C ASP A 298 19.79 -14.65 11.50
N ASN A 299 21.10 -14.37 11.64
CA ASN A 299 21.83 -14.23 12.90
C ASN A 299 21.56 -15.39 13.90
N ALA A 300 21.38 -16.61 13.38
CA ALA A 300 21.00 -17.76 14.20
C ALA A 300 22.19 -18.64 14.59
N SER A 301 22.21 -19.09 15.84
CA SER A 301 23.14 -20.12 16.29
C SER A 301 22.63 -21.52 15.97
N VAL A 302 23.48 -22.37 15.40
CA VAL A 302 23.16 -23.74 14.98
C VAL A 302 24.16 -24.71 15.61
N PRO A 303 23.74 -25.73 16.38
CA PRO A 303 24.69 -26.75 16.82
C PRO A 303 25.20 -27.57 15.63
N GLU A 304 26.42 -28.10 15.72
CA GLU A 304 26.91 -29.12 14.78
C GLU A 304 25.93 -30.31 14.68
N GLY A 305 25.75 -30.85 13.47
CA GLY A 305 24.73 -31.87 13.17
C GLY A 305 23.28 -31.35 13.27
N GLY A 306 23.08 -30.07 13.61
CA GLY A 306 21.80 -29.41 13.72
C GLY A 306 21.29 -28.85 12.40
N THR A 307 20.05 -28.36 12.41
CA THR A 307 19.46 -27.68 11.26
C THR A 307 18.79 -26.37 11.64
N ARG A 308 18.77 -25.43 10.70
CA ARG A 308 18.10 -24.13 10.84
C ARG A 308 17.23 -23.85 9.63
N LYS A 309 15.97 -23.48 9.87
CA LYS A 309 15.07 -23.04 8.79
C LYS A 309 15.36 -21.59 8.43
N LEU A 310 15.76 -21.37 7.18
CA LEU A 310 15.91 -20.08 6.53
C LEU A 310 14.65 -19.79 5.72
N VAL A 311 14.12 -18.58 5.82
CA VAL A 311 12.93 -18.12 5.10
C VAL A 311 13.21 -16.76 4.51
N VAL A 312 13.25 -16.71 3.18
CA VAL A 312 13.33 -15.48 2.41
C VAL A 312 11.96 -15.12 1.85
N GLU A 313 11.64 -13.84 1.81
CA GLU A 313 10.45 -13.30 1.19
C GLU A 313 10.84 -12.35 0.06
N VAL A 314 10.23 -12.52 -1.11
CA VAL A 314 10.42 -11.66 -2.27
C VAL A 314 9.24 -10.70 -2.36
N ARG A 315 9.56 -9.41 -2.43
CA ARG A 315 8.58 -8.33 -2.45
C ARG A 315 8.66 -7.53 -3.74
N ASP A 316 7.53 -6.95 -4.13
CA ASP A 316 7.48 -5.98 -5.21
C ASP A 316 7.89 -4.60 -4.71
N ARG A 317 7.89 -3.62 -5.62
CA ARG A 317 8.26 -2.24 -5.28
C ARG A 317 7.33 -1.56 -4.27
N TYR A 318 6.13 -2.09 -4.05
CA TYR A 318 5.13 -1.63 -3.09
C TYR A 318 5.22 -2.42 -1.77
N ASN A 319 6.33 -3.13 -1.53
CA ASN A 319 6.57 -3.94 -0.33
C ASN A 319 5.62 -5.14 -0.16
N ASN A 320 4.86 -5.53 -1.19
CA ASN A 320 3.94 -6.66 -1.07
C ASN A 320 4.53 -7.93 -1.66
N PRO A 321 4.18 -9.12 -1.14
CA PRO A 321 4.84 -10.35 -1.54
C PRO A 321 4.50 -10.74 -2.99
N VAL A 322 5.49 -11.30 -3.70
CA VAL A 322 5.34 -11.73 -5.09
C VAL A 322 5.37 -13.25 -5.17
N SER A 323 4.26 -13.84 -5.61
CA SER A 323 4.15 -15.29 -5.82
C SER A 323 4.80 -15.74 -7.13
N GLY A 324 5.41 -16.93 -7.13
CA GLY A 324 6.08 -17.50 -8.30
C GLY A 324 7.39 -16.80 -8.71
N ALA A 325 7.90 -15.89 -7.88
CA ALA A 325 9.18 -15.24 -8.06
C ALA A 325 10.31 -16.26 -7.97
N ARG A 326 11.40 -16.02 -8.72
CA ARG A 326 12.60 -16.86 -8.68
C ARG A 326 13.47 -16.48 -7.49
N VAL A 327 14.02 -17.49 -6.84
CA VAL A 327 14.98 -17.38 -5.74
C VAL A 327 16.09 -18.39 -5.98
N ASN A 328 17.33 -17.91 -5.89
CA ASN A 328 18.54 -18.72 -5.94
C ASN A 328 19.26 -18.59 -4.60
N LEU A 329 19.84 -19.68 -4.11
CA LEU A 329 20.58 -19.74 -2.85
C LEU A 329 21.91 -20.45 -3.08
N SER A 330 22.94 -20.02 -2.38
CA SER A 330 24.26 -20.68 -2.33
C SER A 330 24.79 -20.61 -0.91
N LEU A 331 25.37 -21.71 -0.43
CA LEU A 331 26.33 -21.65 0.67
C LEU A 331 27.55 -20.86 0.20
N ASN A 332 28.06 -20.01 1.08
CA ASN A 332 29.31 -19.33 0.87
C ASN A 332 30.40 -20.09 1.63
N ALA A 333 30.87 -21.19 1.05
CA ALA A 333 31.93 -22.01 1.63
C ALA A 333 33.21 -21.17 1.72
N SER A 334 33.48 -20.66 2.93
CA SER A 334 34.55 -19.70 3.16
C SER A 334 35.91 -20.39 3.35
N GLU A 335 35.92 -21.71 3.55
CA GLU A 335 37.12 -22.49 3.88
C GLU A 335 37.28 -23.72 2.95
N PRO A 336 38.49 -24.00 2.40
CA PRO A 336 38.76 -25.15 1.52
C PRO A 336 38.62 -26.54 2.15
N ASN A 337 38.36 -26.62 3.46
CA ASN A 337 38.07 -27.86 4.20
C ASN A 337 36.61 -27.82 4.64
N ASP A 338 35.70 -27.80 3.67
CA ASP A 338 34.28 -27.62 3.89
C ASP A 338 33.76 -28.73 4.84
N PRO A 339 33.18 -28.39 6.00
CA PRO A 339 32.37 -29.34 6.74
C PRO A 339 31.21 -29.81 5.85
N ASP A 340 30.56 -30.95 6.16
CA ASP A 340 29.43 -31.51 5.38
C ASP A 340 28.14 -30.64 5.52
N ASP A 341 28.26 -29.32 5.40
CA ASP A 341 27.17 -28.37 5.37
C ASP A 341 26.35 -28.57 4.11
N ALA A 342 25.05 -28.39 4.24
CA ALA A 342 24.17 -28.49 3.09
C ALA A 342 22.95 -27.59 3.24
N LEU A 343 22.46 -27.10 2.12
CA LEU A 343 21.09 -26.63 2.01
C LEU A 343 20.20 -27.82 1.71
N VAL A 344 19.10 -27.92 2.45
CA VAL A 344 18.10 -28.97 2.28
C VAL A 344 16.77 -28.35 1.88
N HIS A 345 16.28 -28.75 0.71
CA HIS A 345 14.96 -28.35 0.20
C HIS A 345 14.23 -29.57 -0.36
N ARG A 346 13.01 -29.83 0.16
CA ARG A 346 12.15 -30.97 -0.26
C ARG A 346 12.88 -32.33 -0.26
N GLY A 347 13.75 -32.54 0.72
CA GLY A 347 14.51 -33.79 0.88
C GLY A 347 15.72 -33.95 -0.03
N THR A 348 16.04 -32.93 -0.85
CA THR A 348 17.30 -32.86 -1.60
C THR A 348 18.29 -32.02 -0.82
N SER A 349 19.54 -32.48 -0.70
CA SER A 349 20.66 -31.76 -0.09
C SER A 349 21.63 -31.30 -1.19
N ALA A 350 22.04 -30.04 -1.16
CA ALA A 350 22.98 -29.45 -2.11
C ALA A 350 23.60 -28.16 -1.54
N ASP A 351 24.73 -27.72 -2.09
CA ASP A 351 25.39 -26.48 -1.68
C ASP A 351 24.69 -25.24 -2.25
N SER A 352 23.89 -25.43 -3.31
CA SER A 352 23.12 -24.38 -3.94
C SER A 352 21.79 -24.89 -4.50
N PHE A 353 20.83 -23.97 -4.58
CA PHE A 353 19.57 -24.18 -5.28
C PHE A 353 19.33 -23.01 -6.23
N SER A 354 18.88 -23.32 -7.44
CA SER A 354 18.50 -22.32 -8.44
C SER A 354 17.04 -22.47 -8.83
N ASP A 355 16.41 -21.37 -9.23
CA ASP A 355 15.04 -21.31 -9.75
C ASP A 355 13.97 -21.84 -8.77
N LEU A 356 14.19 -21.70 -7.46
CA LEU A 356 13.14 -21.95 -6.48
C LEU A 356 12.03 -20.91 -6.66
N ARG A 357 10.79 -21.35 -6.44
CA ARG A 357 9.60 -20.52 -6.64
C ARG A 357 8.95 -20.17 -5.32
N THR A 358 8.68 -18.88 -5.15
CA THR A 358 7.94 -18.39 -3.99
C THR A 358 6.50 -18.91 -3.96
N ASP A 359 5.99 -19.16 -2.77
CA ASP A 359 4.59 -19.54 -2.53
C ASP A 359 3.61 -18.35 -2.67
N SER A 360 2.35 -18.51 -2.23
CA SER A 360 1.34 -17.45 -2.27
C SER A 360 1.63 -16.28 -1.33
N GLU A 361 2.51 -16.46 -0.34
CA GLU A 361 2.98 -15.41 0.58
C GLU A 361 4.31 -14.80 0.13
N GLY A 362 4.78 -15.12 -1.09
CA GLY A 362 6.03 -14.64 -1.64
C GLY A 362 7.27 -15.23 -0.97
N ARG A 363 7.17 -16.41 -0.35
CA ARG A 363 8.26 -16.99 0.45
C ARG A 363 8.88 -18.24 -0.15
N VAL A 364 10.17 -18.43 0.12
CA VAL A 364 10.89 -19.69 -0.05
C VAL A 364 11.51 -20.08 1.28
N ALA A 365 11.34 -21.36 1.66
CA ALA A 365 11.95 -21.91 2.86
C ALA A 365 12.94 -23.02 2.50
N VAL A 366 14.15 -22.92 3.05
CA VAL A 366 15.25 -23.88 2.90
C VAL A 366 15.81 -24.17 4.30
N GLN A 367 16.29 -25.38 4.53
CA GLN A 367 16.99 -25.70 5.78
C GLN A 367 18.49 -25.61 5.54
N PHE A 368 19.21 -24.89 6.38
CA PHE A 368 20.64 -25.06 6.54
C PHE A 368 20.89 -26.25 7.47
N ALA A 369 21.75 -27.18 7.07
CA ALA A 369 22.22 -28.28 7.89
C ALA A 369 23.70 -28.09 8.16
N ALA A 370 24.07 -28.05 9.44
CA ALA A 370 25.45 -27.89 9.86
C ALA A 370 26.13 -29.26 9.92
N GLY A 371 27.19 -29.43 9.13
CA GLY A 371 28.13 -30.53 9.23
C GLY A 371 28.94 -30.48 10.53
N GLU A 372 29.53 -31.62 10.87
CA GLU A 372 30.50 -31.73 11.96
C GLU A 372 31.77 -30.95 11.62
N PHE A 373 32.38 -30.31 12.62
CA PHE A 373 33.62 -29.55 12.42
C PHE A 373 34.48 -29.59 13.68
N ASP A 374 35.79 -29.43 13.51
CA ASP A 374 36.73 -29.28 14.62
C ASP A 374 36.79 -27.81 15.06
N GLY A 375 36.42 -27.52 16.30
CA GLY A 375 36.52 -26.17 16.88
C GLY A 375 35.45 -25.89 17.93
N ASP A 376 35.40 -24.66 18.43
CA ASP A 376 34.36 -24.23 19.37
C ASP A 376 33.17 -23.60 18.61
N THR A 377 33.45 -22.66 17.70
CA THR A 377 32.45 -21.95 16.88
C THR A 377 33.02 -21.57 15.52
N ARG A 378 32.17 -21.47 14.50
CA ARG A 378 32.46 -20.88 13.18
C ARG A 378 31.30 -20.03 12.68
N GLU A 379 31.60 -19.10 11.79
CA GLU A 379 30.60 -18.29 11.09
C GLU A 379 30.34 -18.89 9.71
N GLU A 380 29.08 -18.91 9.31
CA GLU A 380 28.64 -19.37 8.00
C GLU A 380 27.66 -18.38 7.38
N SER A 381 27.68 -18.29 6.06
CA SER A 381 26.74 -17.44 5.34
C SER A 381 26.03 -18.18 4.21
N VAL A 382 24.72 -17.94 4.10
CA VAL A 382 23.91 -18.40 2.97
C VAL A 382 23.48 -17.19 2.17
N ASN A 383 24.02 -17.06 0.96
CA ASN A 383 23.69 -15.98 0.06
C ASN A 383 22.45 -16.34 -0.74
N VAL A 384 21.54 -15.38 -0.87
CA VAL A 384 20.28 -15.50 -1.61
C VAL A 384 20.16 -14.36 -2.60
N SER A 385 19.69 -14.65 -3.81
CA SER A 385 19.43 -13.63 -4.81
C SER A 385 18.21 -13.98 -5.66
N ILE A 386 17.46 -12.94 -6.05
CA ILE A 386 16.34 -13.06 -7.00
C ILE A 386 16.76 -12.78 -8.45
N ALA A 387 18.00 -12.33 -8.66
CA ALA A 387 18.55 -12.01 -9.98
C ALA A 387 19.30 -13.21 -10.57
N ASP A 388 20.39 -13.62 -9.92
CA ASP A 388 21.32 -14.63 -10.41
C ASP A 388 21.63 -15.66 -9.31
N VAL A 389 22.33 -16.74 -9.65
CA VAL A 389 22.83 -17.67 -8.63
C VAL A 389 24.01 -17.00 -7.92
N PRO A 390 23.97 -16.83 -6.58
CA PRO A 390 25.06 -16.22 -5.83
C PRO A 390 26.39 -16.94 -6.09
N ASN A 391 27.45 -16.15 -6.24
CA ASN A 391 28.80 -16.61 -6.52
C ASN A 391 29.81 -15.57 -5.99
N GLY A 392 31.09 -15.65 -6.38
CA GLY A 392 32.14 -14.74 -5.90
C GLY A 392 31.90 -13.24 -6.16
N ASP A 393 31.03 -12.86 -7.11
CA ASP A 393 30.66 -11.46 -7.41
C ASP A 393 29.39 -11.00 -6.65
N PHE A 394 28.96 -11.72 -5.62
CA PHE A 394 27.76 -11.42 -4.85
C PHE A 394 27.88 -10.06 -4.12
N ASN A 395 26.96 -9.14 -4.40
CA ASN A 395 26.89 -7.85 -3.73
C ASN A 395 25.87 -7.88 -2.58
N VAL A 396 26.36 -7.86 -1.34
CA VAL A 396 25.52 -7.90 -0.13
C VAL A 396 24.61 -6.66 0.01
N GLU A 397 24.96 -5.52 -0.59
CA GLU A 397 24.18 -4.28 -0.50
C GLU A 397 23.11 -4.16 -1.61
N ALA A 398 23.06 -5.11 -2.55
CA ALA A 398 22.04 -5.08 -3.59
C ALA A 398 20.70 -5.52 -3.02
N LYS A 399 19.65 -4.72 -3.20
CA LYS A 399 18.28 -5.04 -2.75
C LYS A 399 17.74 -6.39 -3.27
N GLU A 400 18.26 -6.89 -4.40
CA GLU A 400 17.91 -8.20 -4.95
C GLU A 400 18.50 -9.37 -4.14
N ASN A 401 19.40 -9.07 -3.21
CA ASN A 401 20.21 -10.03 -2.48
C ASN A 401 19.88 -9.99 -0.98
N VAL A 402 20.06 -11.13 -0.33
CA VAL A 402 19.93 -11.31 1.12
C VAL A 402 21.04 -12.26 1.56
N THR A 403 21.69 -11.97 2.68
CA THR A 403 22.63 -12.90 3.34
C THR A 403 22.00 -13.38 4.63
N PHE A 404 22.05 -14.69 4.87
CA PHE A 404 21.78 -15.24 6.19
C PHE A 404 23.10 -15.51 6.89
N ASP A 405 23.38 -14.78 7.96
CA ASP A 405 24.54 -15.00 8.81
C ASP A 405 24.21 -16.01 9.91
N LEU A 406 25.05 -17.02 10.07
CA LEU A 406 24.83 -18.16 10.97
C LEU A 406 26.08 -18.38 11.82
N GLN A 407 25.88 -18.74 13.08
CA GLN A 407 26.96 -19.14 13.98
C GLN A 407 26.83 -20.62 14.30
N VAL A 408 27.72 -21.46 13.78
CA VAL A 408 27.74 -22.88 14.08
C VAL A 408 28.61 -23.14 15.31
N TYR A 409 28.16 -23.96 16.27
CA TYR A 409 28.92 -24.27 17.49
C TYR A 409 29.02 -25.78 17.73
N SER A 410 30.16 -26.23 18.25
CA SER A 410 30.40 -27.64 18.56
C SER A 410 29.79 -28.04 19.90
N LEU A 411 29.32 -29.29 19.99
CA LEU A 411 28.82 -29.91 21.22
C LEU A 411 29.93 -30.64 22.01
N ASP A 412 31.09 -30.85 21.38
CA ASP A 412 32.23 -31.55 21.98
C ASP A 412 33.09 -30.69 22.94
N GLY A 413 32.78 -29.39 23.04
CA GLY A 413 33.46 -28.38 23.88
C GLY A 413 33.23 -28.47 25.41
N GLY A 414 32.82 -29.62 25.95
CA GLY A 414 32.81 -29.86 27.40
C GLY A 414 34.23 -30.03 27.96
N PRO A 415 34.55 -29.64 29.21
CA PRO A 415 35.91 -29.72 29.73
C PRO A 415 36.38 -31.19 29.68
N ARG A 416 37.32 -31.48 28.77
CA ARG A 416 37.98 -32.77 28.67
C ARG A 416 38.66 -33.08 29.99
N THR A 417 37.96 -33.83 30.85
CA THR A 417 38.53 -34.35 32.08
C THR A 417 39.62 -35.32 31.67
N ARG A 418 40.88 -34.85 31.70
CA ARG A 418 42.06 -35.68 31.53
C ARG A 418 41.98 -36.81 32.56
N THR A 419 41.49 -37.97 32.14
CA THR A 419 41.63 -39.20 32.91
C THR A 419 43.10 -39.57 32.88
N ARG A 420 43.86 -38.99 33.82
CA ARG A 420 45.20 -39.44 34.16
C ARG A 420 45.05 -40.86 34.68
N THR A 421 45.33 -41.83 33.83
CA THR A 421 45.62 -43.22 34.25
C THR A 421 46.86 -43.17 35.15
N ARG A 422 46.62 -43.06 36.46
CA ARG A 422 47.67 -43.13 37.48
C ARG A 422 48.02 -44.60 37.67
N THR A 423 49.08 -45.06 37.00
CA THR A 423 49.76 -46.32 37.32
C THR A 423 50.19 -46.27 38.78
N ARG A 424 49.54 -47.08 39.63
CA ARG A 424 49.81 -47.20 41.06
C ARG A 424 51.02 -48.12 41.26
N THR A 425 52.22 -47.55 41.36
CA THR A 425 53.37 -48.28 41.92
C THR A 425 53.23 -48.28 43.45
N ARG A 426 53.02 -49.48 44.00
CA ARG A 426 52.98 -49.75 45.44
C ARG A 426 54.39 -49.57 46.02
N THR A 427 54.56 -48.63 46.95
CA THR A 427 55.66 -48.68 47.91
C THR A 427 55.11 -48.48 49.32
N ARG A 428 55.42 -49.45 50.17
CA ARG A 428 54.88 -49.67 51.51
C ARG A 428 55.90 -49.15 52.52
N ARG A 429 55.55 -48.18 53.37
CA ARG A 429 56.23 -48.02 54.67
C ARG A 429 55.32 -47.35 55.69
N ALA A 430 55.40 -47.87 56.91
CA ALA A 430 54.43 -47.74 57.99
C ALA A 430 54.83 -46.71 59.06
N SER A 431 53.84 -46.33 59.88
CA SER A 431 53.85 -45.96 61.32
C SER A 431 53.23 -44.57 61.56
N ARG A 432 52.50 -44.26 62.64
CA ARG A 432 51.89 -44.97 63.78
C ARG A 432 51.04 -43.89 64.50
N ARG A 433 49.85 -44.27 65.03
CA ARG A 433 49.14 -43.70 66.21
C ARG A 433 48.73 -42.19 66.13
N THR A 434 47.62 -41.68 66.68
CA THR A 434 46.76 -42.06 67.82
C THR A 434 45.45 -41.25 67.71
N ALA A 435 44.31 -41.84 68.11
CA ALA A 435 43.06 -41.10 68.42
C ALA A 435 43.10 -40.57 69.88
N PRO A 436 42.20 -39.67 70.28
CA PRO A 436 40.91 -40.14 70.81
C PRO A 436 39.67 -39.26 70.51
N ARG A 437 38.51 -39.90 70.71
CA ARG A 437 37.13 -39.37 70.75
C ARG A 437 36.94 -38.34 71.88
N LEU A 438 35.91 -37.49 71.75
CA LEU A 438 34.79 -37.36 72.70
C LEU A 438 33.64 -36.50 72.09
N ARG A 439 32.40 -36.92 72.32
CA ARG A 439 31.10 -36.27 72.02
C ARG A 439 30.63 -35.46 73.27
N PRO A 440 29.34 -35.09 73.44
CA PRO A 440 28.56 -34.01 72.81
C PRO A 440 27.88 -33.09 73.87
N THR A 441 27.26 -31.97 73.51
CA THR A 441 26.16 -31.40 74.31
C THR A 441 25.14 -30.63 73.46
N TRP A 442 23.88 -30.93 73.75
CA TRP A 442 22.65 -30.28 73.34
C TRP A 442 22.45 -28.92 74.00
N THR A 443 21.69 -28.02 73.36
CA THR A 443 20.41 -27.48 73.91
C THR A 443 19.62 -26.73 72.84
N ALA A 444 18.31 -27.03 72.82
CA ALA A 444 17.27 -26.38 72.06
C ALA A 444 16.45 -25.46 72.99
N THR A 445 15.96 -24.33 72.47
CA THR A 445 14.78 -23.53 72.91
C THR A 445 14.86 -22.20 72.14
N GLY A 446 13.85 -21.60 71.52
CA GLY A 446 12.43 -21.87 71.39
C GLY A 446 11.84 -20.84 70.40
N ARG A 447 10.80 -21.26 69.69
CA ARG A 447 9.80 -20.48 68.92
C ARG A 447 9.02 -19.47 69.83
N PRO A 448 7.94 -18.79 69.37
CA PRO A 448 7.73 -17.90 68.20
C PRO A 448 6.85 -16.64 68.54
N ARG A 449 6.37 -15.93 67.50
CA ARG A 449 5.24 -14.95 67.43
C ARG A 449 5.57 -13.53 67.92
N ALA A 450 5.11 -12.45 67.27
CA ALA A 450 3.91 -12.26 66.43
C ALA A 450 4.21 -11.76 65.02
#